data_AF-H2YTR7-F1
#
_entry.id   AF-H2YTR7-F1
#
_cell.length_a   1.000
_cell.length_b   1.000
_cell.length_c   1.000
_cell.angle_alpha   90.00
_cell.angle_beta   90.00
_cell.angle_gamma   90.00
#
_symmetry.space_group_name_H-M   'P 1'
#
loop_
_entity.id
_entity.type
_entity.pdbx_description
1 polymer ?
#
loop_
_entity_poly.entity_id
_entity_poly.type
_entity_poly.pdbx_seq_one_letter_code
_entity_poly.pdbx_strand_id
1 'polypeptide(L)'
;MDKPFVEKVWELTANHVIMVSAIGNDGPLYGTLNNPADQLDVIGVGGIDYSNNIARFSSRGMTTWELPSGYGRIKPDIVTYGLNVYASDLVGGCRALSGTSVASPVVAGAVALLLSSVKSSQRDLINPASVKQCLLASADRLPTANMFEQGIGKLNLIEAYKVLNSYQPQASFVPSYLDFTKCPYMWPYCSQPIYYTAMPVVANITILNGMGVTGMI
;
A
#
# COMPACT_ATOMS: atom_id res chain seq x y z
N MET A 1 -2.90 -11.13 -19.06
CA MET A 1 -1.93 -10.71 -18.03
C MET A 1 -0.54 -10.93 -18.58
N ASP A 2 0.32 -9.92 -18.51
CA ASP A 2 1.69 -9.97 -19.04
C ASP A 2 2.59 -10.85 -18.14
N LYS A 3 2.47 -12.18 -18.30
CA LYS A 3 3.13 -13.16 -17.42
C LYS A 3 4.64 -12.91 -17.26
N PRO A 4 5.42 -12.65 -18.33
CA PRO A 4 6.84 -12.36 -18.17
C PRO A 4 7.12 -11.19 -17.23
N PHE A 5 6.34 -10.11 -17.32
CA PHE A 5 6.51 -8.96 -16.45
C PHE A 5 6.20 -9.29 -14.98
N VAL A 6 5.10 -10.01 -14.72
CA VAL A 6 4.71 -10.43 -13.35
C VAL A 6 5.76 -11.33 -12.72
N GLU A 7 6.22 -12.34 -13.47
CA GLU A 7 7.23 -13.28 -13.00
C GLU A 7 8.54 -12.57 -12.63
N LYS A 8 8.92 -11.51 -13.36
CA LYS A 8 10.08 -10.70 -13.00
C LYS A 8 9.89 -9.89 -11.74
N VAL A 9 8.69 -9.38 -11.46
CA VAL A 9 8.40 -8.71 -10.17
C VAL A 9 8.52 -9.71 -9.02
N TRP A 10 8.03 -10.94 -9.19
CA TRP A 10 8.19 -12.00 -8.20
C TRP A 10 9.64 -12.43 -8.01
N GLU A 11 10.41 -12.55 -9.10
CA GLU A 11 11.83 -12.87 -9.02
C GLU A 11 12.62 -11.81 -8.26
N LEU A 12 12.35 -10.51 -8.49
CA LEU A 12 13.00 -9.43 -7.75
C LEU A 12 12.68 -9.49 -6.26
N THR A 13 11.41 -9.66 -5.90
CA THR A 13 10.99 -9.73 -4.50
C THR A 13 11.49 -11.00 -3.80
N ALA A 14 11.62 -12.12 -4.52
CA ALA A 14 12.29 -13.34 -4.05
C ALA A 14 13.76 -13.11 -3.70
N ASN A 15 14.44 -12.25 -4.47
CA ASN A 15 15.85 -11.91 -4.28
C ASN A 15 16.04 -10.70 -3.34
N HIS A 16 15.11 -10.51 -2.40
CA HIS A 16 15.14 -9.46 -1.37
C HIS A 16 15.15 -8.02 -1.91
N VAL A 17 14.69 -7.79 -3.15
CA VAL A 17 14.52 -6.44 -3.71
C VAL A 17 13.14 -5.92 -3.31
N ILE A 18 13.11 -4.77 -2.63
CA ILE A 18 11.86 -4.12 -2.23
C ILE A 18 11.33 -3.29 -3.38
N MET A 19 10.17 -3.68 -3.90
CA MET A 19 9.50 -2.99 -5.00
C MET A 19 8.53 -1.93 -4.46
N VAL A 20 8.74 -0.68 -4.86
CA VAL A 20 7.84 0.45 -4.58
C VAL A 20 7.40 1.03 -5.92
N SER A 21 6.09 1.18 -6.12
CA SER A 21 5.55 1.70 -7.37
C SER A 21 4.36 2.63 -7.15
N ALA A 22 4.24 3.60 -8.05
CA ALA A 22 3.14 4.55 -8.09
C ALA A 22 1.84 3.87 -8.52
N ILE A 23 0.73 4.14 -7.83
CA ILE A 23 -0.55 3.45 -8.10
C ILE A 23 -1.23 3.88 -9.41
N GLY A 24 -0.85 5.04 -9.95
CA GLY A 24 -1.41 5.61 -11.18
C GLY A 24 -2.00 7.01 -10.95
N ASN A 25 -2.19 7.75 -12.05
CA ASN A 25 -2.70 9.12 -12.04
C ASN A 25 -4.07 9.24 -12.75
N ASP A 26 -4.80 8.12 -12.83
CA ASP A 26 -6.02 7.96 -13.62
C ASP A 26 -7.29 8.08 -12.76
N GLY A 27 -7.15 8.51 -11.50
CA GLY A 27 -8.26 8.86 -10.62
C GLY A 27 -9.09 10.05 -11.13
N PRO A 28 -10.26 10.33 -10.52
CA PRO A 28 -10.75 9.77 -9.26
C PRO A 28 -11.70 8.57 -9.44
N LEU A 29 -11.82 8.02 -10.65
CA LEU A 29 -12.62 6.83 -10.85
C LEU A 29 -11.96 5.62 -10.15
N TYR A 30 -12.78 4.71 -9.64
CA TYR A 30 -12.33 3.46 -9.05
C TYR A 30 -11.97 2.44 -10.15
N GLY A 31 -11.01 1.57 -9.88
CA GLY A 31 -10.55 0.56 -10.85
C GLY A 31 -9.50 1.10 -11.83
N THR A 32 -8.78 2.14 -11.41
CA THR A 32 -7.79 2.88 -12.23
C THR A 32 -6.35 2.54 -11.83
N LEU A 33 -6.16 1.43 -11.13
CA LEU A 33 -4.86 0.99 -10.64
C LEU A 33 -3.96 0.55 -11.80
N ASN A 34 -2.69 0.90 -11.74
CA ASN A 34 -1.70 0.52 -12.74
C ASN A 34 -0.75 -0.58 -12.22
N ASN A 35 -0.34 -1.45 -13.12
CA ASN A 35 0.70 -2.45 -12.90
C ASN A 35 2.09 -1.78 -12.91
N PRO A 36 3.04 -2.11 -11.99
CA PRO A 36 3.03 -3.19 -10.99
C PRO A 36 2.46 -2.84 -9.62
N ALA A 37 1.98 -1.61 -9.40
CA ALA A 37 1.59 -1.16 -8.07
C ALA A 37 0.34 -1.88 -7.52
N ASP A 38 -0.43 -2.53 -8.37
CA ASP A 38 -1.58 -3.40 -8.04
C ASP A 38 -1.18 -4.83 -7.60
N GLN A 39 0.09 -5.21 -7.76
CA GLN A 39 0.62 -6.51 -7.34
C GLN A 39 0.79 -6.58 -5.82
N LEU A 40 0.77 -7.80 -5.29
CA LEU A 40 0.79 -8.05 -3.85
C LEU A 40 2.15 -7.76 -3.23
N ASP A 41 3.21 -8.17 -3.90
CA ASP A 41 4.59 -8.07 -3.44
C ASP A 41 5.18 -6.67 -3.62
N VAL A 42 4.42 -5.77 -4.25
CA VAL A 42 4.79 -4.39 -4.52
C VAL A 42 4.09 -3.47 -3.53
N ILE A 43 4.83 -2.51 -2.99
CA ILE A 43 4.29 -1.40 -2.20
C ILE A 43 3.72 -0.38 -3.18
N GLY A 44 2.40 -0.38 -3.35
CA GLY A 44 1.65 0.53 -4.20
C GLY A 44 1.34 1.82 -3.48
N VAL A 45 1.78 2.95 -4.04
CA VAL A 45 1.75 4.25 -3.37
C VAL A 45 0.79 5.22 -4.06
N GLY A 46 -0.20 5.69 -3.32
CA GLY A 46 -1.08 6.78 -3.74
C GLY A 46 -0.60 8.17 -3.29
N GLY A 47 -1.23 9.21 -3.85
CA GLY A 47 -0.85 10.61 -3.63
C GLY A 47 -1.86 11.38 -2.79
N ILE A 48 -1.37 12.17 -1.83
CA ILE A 48 -2.15 13.17 -1.08
C ILE A 48 -1.57 14.57 -1.23
N ASP A 49 -2.36 15.57 -0.84
CA ASP A 49 -1.89 16.94 -0.62
C ASP A 49 -1.34 17.15 0.81
N TYR A 50 -0.80 18.34 1.06
CA TYR A 50 -0.28 18.73 2.38
C TYR A 50 -1.37 18.92 3.46
N SER A 51 -2.64 18.94 3.07
CA SER A 51 -3.79 18.96 4.00
C SER A 51 -4.30 17.53 4.31
N ASN A 52 -3.61 16.50 3.82
CA ASN A 52 -3.99 15.09 3.92
C ASN A 52 -5.27 14.71 3.19
N ASN A 53 -5.63 15.42 2.12
CA ASN A 53 -6.69 14.97 1.20
C ASN A 53 -6.10 14.11 0.10
N ILE A 54 -6.86 13.10 -0.34
CA ILE A 54 -6.49 12.28 -1.50
C ILE A 54 -6.40 13.17 -2.74
N ALA A 55 -5.25 13.15 -3.42
CA ALA A 55 -5.09 13.90 -4.65
C ALA A 55 -6.07 13.37 -5.70
N ARG A 56 -6.77 14.26 -6.40
CA ARG A 56 -7.83 13.87 -7.36
C ARG A 56 -7.35 12.90 -8.43
N PHE A 57 -6.11 13.08 -8.91
CA PHE A 57 -5.50 12.19 -9.90
C PHE A 57 -5.13 10.82 -9.33
N SER A 58 -4.94 10.66 -8.02
CA SER A 58 -4.44 9.39 -7.46
C SER A 58 -5.40 8.26 -7.81
N SER A 59 -4.90 7.27 -8.53
CA SER A 59 -5.65 6.05 -8.82
C SER A 59 -6.06 5.34 -7.53
N ARG A 60 -7.19 4.63 -7.59
CA ARG A 60 -7.88 4.08 -6.43
C ARG A 60 -8.76 2.90 -6.83
N GLY A 61 -9.10 2.04 -5.88
CA GLY A 61 -9.97 0.89 -6.10
C GLY A 61 -9.37 -0.44 -5.72
N MET A 62 -10.05 -1.50 -6.15
CA MET A 62 -9.62 -2.87 -5.92
C MET A 62 -8.79 -3.40 -7.09
N THR A 63 -7.89 -4.33 -6.81
CA THR A 63 -7.14 -5.04 -7.85
C THR A 63 -8.07 -5.88 -8.71
N THR A 64 -7.78 -6.01 -10.01
CA THR A 64 -8.54 -6.90 -10.90
C THR A 64 -7.85 -8.24 -11.11
N TRP A 65 -6.77 -8.52 -10.38
CA TRP A 65 -5.93 -9.70 -10.51
C TRP A 65 -6.65 -11.00 -10.19
N GLU A 66 -7.50 -10.95 -9.19
CA GLU A 66 -8.26 -12.08 -8.69
C GLU A 66 -9.52 -12.35 -9.52
N LEU A 67 -9.92 -11.43 -10.42
CA LEU A 67 -11.13 -11.58 -11.22
C LEU A 67 -10.94 -12.56 -12.39
N PRO A 68 -11.98 -13.33 -12.77
CA PRO A 68 -13.31 -13.40 -12.15
C PRO A 68 -13.42 -14.39 -10.96
N SER A 69 -12.35 -15.12 -10.65
CA SER A 69 -12.38 -16.25 -9.71
C SER A 69 -12.25 -15.89 -8.22
N GLY A 70 -12.14 -14.60 -7.90
CA GLY A 70 -11.95 -14.06 -6.56
C GLY A 70 -12.35 -12.60 -6.46
N TYR A 71 -12.03 -11.97 -5.34
CA TYR A 71 -12.33 -10.56 -5.08
C TYR A 71 -11.05 -9.72 -5.13
N GLY A 72 -11.17 -8.49 -5.64
CA GLY A 72 -10.05 -7.56 -5.69
C GLY A 72 -9.57 -7.17 -4.29
N ARG A 73 -8.25 -7.02 -4.15
CA ARG A 73 -7.58 -6.56 -2.94
C ARG A 73 -7.60 -5.04 -2.85
N ILE A 74 -7.48 -4.52 -1.63
CA ILE A 74 -7.37 -3.09 -1.38
C ILE A 74 -6.05 -2.57 -1.93
N LYS A 75 -6.12 -1.50 -2.75
CA LYS A 75 -4.99 -0.66 -3.14
C LYS A 75 -5.43 0.81 -3.20
N PRO A 76 -4.52 1.79 -3.07
CA PRO A 76 -3.08 1.64 -2.79
C PRO A 76 -2.82 0.99 -1.42
N ASP A 77 -1.58 0.58 -1.14
CA ASP A 77 -1.22 0.04 0.18
C ASP A 77 -1.17 1.17 1.22
N ILE A 78 -0.50 2.26 0.84
CA ILE A 78 -0.36 3.50 1.62
C ILE A 78 -0.40 4.71 0.70
N VAL A 79 -0.54 5.88 1.29
CA VAL A 79 -0.43 7.16 0.59
C VAL A 79 0.65 8.05 1.18
N THR A 80 1.20 8.96 0.39
CA THR A 80 2.11 10.01 0.87
C THR A 80 1.99 11.24 -0.03
N TYR A 81 2.70 12.31 0.33
CA TYR A 81 2.65 13.58 -0.41
C TYR A 81 2.97 13.35 -1.88
N GLY A 82 2.03 13.73 -2.75
CA GLY A 82 2.13 13.60 -4.19
C GLY A 82 1.58 14.80 -4.95
N LEU A 83 0.95 15.78 -4.29
CA LEU A 83 0.49 17.03 -4.89
C LEU A 83 1.41 18.19 -4.48
N ASN A 84 1.89 18.95 -5.46
CA ASN A 84 2.74 20.14 -5.27
C ASN A 84 4.02 19.89 -4.46
N VAL A 85 4.61 18.71 -4.60
CA VAL A 85 5.87 18.35 -3.94
C VAL A 85 7.04 18.96 -4.71
N TYR A 86 7.93 19.66 -4.02
CA TYR A 86 9.10 20.27 -4.64
C TYR A 86 10.16 19.21 -5.00
N ALA A 87 10.64 19.26 -6.23
CA ALA A 87 11.72 18.43 -6.75
C ALA A 87 12.72 19.26 -7.55
N SER A 88 13.89 18.70 -7.84
CA SER A 88 14.89 19.36 -8.68
C SER A 88 14.35 19.62 -10.08
N ASP A 89 14.63 20.80 -10.62
CA ASP A 89 14.38 21.12 -12.03
C ASP A 89 15.61 20.76 -12.88
N LEU A 90 15.40 20.48 -14.18
CA LEU A 90 16.44 20.18 -15.17
C LEU A 90 17.35 21.39 -15.43
N VAL A 91 16.81 22.60 -15.30
CA VAL A 91 17.55 23.86 -15.52
C VAL A 91 18.15 24.45 -14.23
N GLY A 92 18.09 23.68 -13.13
CA GLY A 92 18.51 24.12 -11.80
C GLY A 92 17.37 24.72 -10.97
N GLY A 93 17.55 24.71 -9.64
CA GLY A 93 16.51 25.12 -8.71
C GLY A 93 15.48 24.03 -8.41
N CYS A 94 14.34 24.43 -7.85
CA CYS A 94 13.25 23.52 -7.48
C CYS A 94 11.96 23.90 -8.19
N ARG A 95 11.19 22.89 -8.60
CA ARG A 95 9.84 23.06 -9.15
C ARG A 95 8.84 22.17 -8.41
N ALA A 96 7.60 22.63 -8.31
CA ALA A 96 6.51 21.84 -7.75
C ALA A 96 6.03 20.81 -8.79
N LEU A 97 5.93 19.56 -8.36
CA LEU A 97 5.45 18.43 -9.14
C LEU A 97 4.23 17.79 -8.50
N SER A 98 3.37 17.24 -9.34
CA SER A 98 2.15 16.55 -8.92
C SER A 98 2.03 15.22 -9.66
N GLY A 99 1.88 14.14 -8.89
CA GLY A 99 1.69 12.78 -9.41
C GLY A 99 2.05 11.73 -8.37
N THR A 100 1.48 10.54 -8.48
CA THR A 100 1.89 9.37 -7.68
C THR A 100 3.33 8.96 -7.99
N SER A 101 3.84 9.33 -9.17
CA SER A 101 5.27 9.21 -9.54
C SER A 101 6.19 10.02 -8.63
N VAL A 102 5.67 11.04 -7.94
CA VAL A 102 6.42 11.82 -6.92
C VAL A 102 6.24 11.20 -5.53
N ALA A 103 5.08 10.61 -5.24
CA ALA A 103 4.83 9.92 -3.98
C ALA A 103 5.65 8.63 -3.83
N SER A 104 5.80 7.84 -4.90
CA SER A 104 6.57 6.58 -4.92
C SER A 104 8.03 6.73 -4.44
N PRO A 105 8.86 7.66 -4.97
CA PRO A 105 10.23 7.85 -4.49
C PRO A 105 10.32 8.37 -3.05
N VAL A 106 9.30 9.09 -2.54
CA VAL A 106 9.23 9.47 -1.12
C VAL A 106 9.15 8.23 -0.22
N VAL A 107 8.31 7.25 -0.58
CA VAL A 107 8.23 5.97 0.14
C VAL A 107 9.52 5.17 -0.03
N ALA A 108 10.12 5.14 -1.22
CA ALA A 108 11.40 4.46 -1.44
C ALA A 108 12.53 5.04 -0.56
N GLY A 109 12.61 6.36 -0.44
CA GLY A 109 13.54 7.03 0.47
C GLY A 109 13.27 6.72 1.95
N ALA A 110 12.00 6.70 2.35
CA ALA A 110 11.60 6.30 3.70
C ALA A 110 12.01 4.85 4.01
N VAL A 111 11.80 3.92 3.07
CA VAL A 111 12.27 2.53 3.18
C VAL A 111 13.80 2.47 3.30
N ALA A 112 14.54 3.23 2.51
CA ALA A 112 16.01 3.28 2.60
C ALA A 112 16.49 3.75 3.98
N LEU A 113 15.86 4.77 4.56
CA LEU A 113 16.15 5.25 5.92
C LEU A 113 15.84 4.18 6.98
N LEU A 114 14.68 3.52 6.86
CA LEU A 114 14.30 2.43 7.75
C LEU A 114 15.31 1.29 7.71
N LEU A 115 15.69 0.84 6.51
CA LEU A 115 16.68 -0.22 6.31
C LEU A 115 18.06 0.17 6.86
N SER A 116 18.45 1.44 6.73
CA SER A 116 19.72 1.95 7.28
C SER A 116 19.77 1.89 8.81
N SER A 117 18.61 1.80 9.47
CA SER A 117 18.50 1.71 10.93
C SER A 117 18.48 0.27 11.48
N VAL A 118 18.42 -0.74 10.59
CA VAL A 118 18.33 -2.16 10.96
C VAL A 118 19.61 -2.62 11.64
N LYS A 119 19.47 -3.18 12.85
CA LYS A 119 20.57 -3.77 13.62
C LYS A 119 20.98 -5.11 13.02
N SER A 120 22.26 -5.48 13.16
CA SER A 120 22.78 -6.76 12.67
C SER A 120 22.00 -7.97 13.16
N SER A 121 21.50 -7.93 14.41
CA SER A 121 20.69 -9.01 15.01
C SER A 121 19.29 -9.17 14.40
N GLN A 122 18.82 -8.20 13.62
CA GLN A 122 17.48 -8.21 13.02
C GLN A 122 17.51 -8.51 11.53
N ARG A 123 18.70 -8.55 10.90
CA ARG A 123 18.83 -8.67 9.44
C ARG A 123 18.10 -9.88 8.85
N ASP A 124 18.13 -11.01 9.54
CA ASP A 124 17.49 -12.24 9.08
C ASP A 124 15.95 -12.14 9.06
N LEU A 125 15.37 -11.22 9.83
CA LEU A 125 13.94 -10.95 9.85
C LEU A 125 13.49 -9.94 8.80
N ILE A 126 14.44 -9.22 8.17
CA ILE A 126 14.15 -8.15 7.21
C ILE A 126 14.14 -8.69 5.79
N ASN A 127 12.96 -8.68 5.21
CA ASN A 127 12.66 -9.00 3.81
C ASN A 127 11.56 -8.06 3.26
N PRO A 128 11.26 -8.08 1.94
CA PRO A 128 10.26 -7.19 1.36
C PRO A 128 8.90 -7.22 2.06
N ALA A 129 8.44 -8.40 2.47
CA ALA A 129 7.15 -8.56 3.15
C ALA A 129 7.17 -7.95 4.56
N SER A 130 8.24 -8.14 5.34
CA SER A 130 8.39 -7.53 6.67
C SER A 130 8.42 -6.00 6.62
N VAL A 131 9.09 -5.43 5.61
CA VAL A 131 9.15 -3.97 5.43
C VAL A 131 7.78 -3.45 5.03
N LYS A 132 7.11 -4.11 4.09
CA LYS A 132 5.73 -3.78 3.72
C LYS A 132 4.81 -3.86 4.95
N GLN A 133 4.89 -4.93 5.74
CA GLN A 133 4.14 -5.09 6.99
C GLN A 133 4.40 -3.95 7.98
N CYS A 134 5.66 -3.55 8.17
CA CYS A 134 6.02 -2.42 9.05
C CYS A 134 5.39 -1.11 8.58
N LEU A 135 5.44 -0.82 7.28
CA LEU A 135 4.81 0.38 6.70
C LEU A 135 3.29 0.37 6.88
N LEU A 136 2.64 -0.76 6.62
CA LEU A 136 1.19 -0.90 6.80
C LEU A 136 0.77 -0.77 8.26
N ALA A 137 1.48 -1.43 9.17
CA ALA A 137 1.14 -1.43 10.61
C ALA A 137 1.32 -0.07 11.29
N SER A 138 2.11 0.83 10.69
CA SER A 138 2.44 2.15 11.24
C SER A 138 1.70 3.30 10.57
N ALA A 139 1.00 3.08 9.46
CA ALA A 139 0.39 4.16 8.68
C ALA A 139 -0.75 4.89 9.43
N ASP A 140 -0.80 6.21 9.28
CA ASP A 140 -1.81 7.08 9.89
C ASP A 140 -3.08 7.12 9.04
N ARG A 141 -4.21 6.69 9.58
CA ARG A 141 -5.50 6.76 8.87
C ARG A 141 -5.95 8.19 8.63
N LEU A 142 -6.41 8.44 7.41
CA LEU A 142 -7.04 9.67 6.98
C LEU A 142 -8.55 9.60 7.25
N PRO A 143 -9.15 10.56 7.98
CA PRO A 143 -10.56 10.49 8.35
C PRO A 143 -11.52 10.73 7.17
N THR A 144 -11.03 11.34 6.09
CA THR A 144 -11.85 11.83 4.96
C THR A 144 -11.86 10.90 3.74
N ALA A 145 -11.15 9.77 3.79
CA ALA A 145 -10.97 8.87 2.64
C ALA A 145 -11.39 7.43 2.98
N ASN A 146 -11.79 6.65 1.98
CA ASN A 146 -12.05 5.23 2.20
C ASN A 146 -10.81 4.35 1.95
N MET A 147 -10.87 3.07 2.37
CA MET A 147 -9.74 2.15 2.26
C MET A 147 -9.25 1.94 0.83
N PHE A 148 -10.12 2.07 -0.19
CA PHE A 148 -9.71 1.95 -1.59
C PHE A 148 -9.07 3.22 -2.15
N GLU A 149 -9.08 4.32 -1.41
CA GLU A 149 -8.42 5.58 -1.78
C GLU A 149 -7.10 5.78 -1.04
N GLN A 150 -7.10 5.47 0.25
CA GLN A 150 -5.96 5.70 1.14
C GLN A 150 -5.16 4.44 1.47
N GLY A 151 -5.68 3.25 1.15
CA GLY A 151 -5.14 2.00 1.66
C GLY A 151 -5.29 1.89 3.17
N ILE A 152 -4.18 1.59 3.85
CA ILE A 152 -4.12 1.60 5.31
C ILE A 152 -3.98 3.02 5.87
N GLY A 153 -3.43 3.95 5.08
CA GLY A 153 -3.30 5.34 5.47
C GLY A 153 -2.04 6.01 4.95
N LYS A 154 -1.73 7.17 5.51
CA LYS A 154 -0.54 7.96 5.21
C LYS A 154 0.70 7.34 5.83
N LEU A 155 1.81 7.32 5.09
CA LEU A 155 3.13 6.96 5.61
C LEU A 155 3.47 7.71 6.91
N ASN A 156 3.79 6.97 7.97
CA ASN A 156 4.34 7.50 9.21
C ASN A 156 5.73 6.88 9.46
N LEU A 157 6.78 7.60 9.07
CA LEU A 157 8.16 7.10 9.14
C LEU A 157 8.63 6.84 10.58
N ILE A 158 8.18 7.65 11.54
CA ILE A 158 8.60 7.53 12.94
C ILE A 158 7.97 6.29 13.59
N GLU A 159 6.68 6.06 13.38
CA GLU A 159 6.03 4.84 13.87
C GLU A 159 6.54 3.62 13.12
N ALA A 160 6.82 3.71 11.82
CA ALA A 160 7.44 2.63 11.06
C ALA A 160 8.80 2.22 11.63
N TYR A 161 9.62 3.20 12.04
CA TYR A 161 10.91 2.94 12.70
C TYR A 161 10.74 2.22 14.04
N LYS A 162 9.77 2.63 14.86
CA LYS A 162 9.48 1.97 16.14
C LYS A 162 9.03 0.52 15.93
N VAL A 163 8.09 0.29 15.02
CA VAL A 163 7.60 -1.05 14.66
C VAL A 163 8.75 -1.92 14.15
N LEU A 164 9.62 -1.38 13.28
CA LEU A 164 10.77 -2.10 12.74
C LEU A 164 11.79 -2.47 13.84
N ASN A 165 12.09 -1.55 14.75
CA ASN A 165 13.08 -1.77 15.82
C ASN A 165 12.62 -2.83 16.84
N SER A 166 11.31 -3.05 17.00
CA SER A 166 10.75 -4.13 17.82
C SER A 166 10.05 -5.21 16.98
N TYR A 167 10.41 -5.34 15.70
CA TYR A 167 9.69 -6.20 14.77
C TYR A 167 9.73 -7.66 15.18
N GLN A 168 8.57 -8.30 15.14
CA GLN A 168 8.40 -9.73 15.24
C GLN A 168 7.50 -10.19 14.09
N PRO A 169 7.82 -11.31 13.42
CA PRO A 169 6.95 -11.87 12.41
C PRO A 169 5.54 -12.10 12.97
N GLN A 170 4.55 -11.51 12.31
CA GLN A 170 3.15 -11.61 12.72
C GLN A 170 2.24 -11.76 11.50
N ALA A 171 1.04 -12.29 11.70
CA ALA A 171 0.00 -12.23 10.68
C ALA A 171 -0.56 -10.80 10.61
N SER A 172 -0.71 -10.26 9.41
CA SER A 172 -1.40 -8.98 9.19
C SER A 172 -2.68 -9.17 8.39
N PHE A 173 -3.66 -8.33 8.69
CA PHE A 173 -4.94 -8.29 8.00
C PHE A 173 -5.11 -6.94 7.34
N VAL A 174 -5.56 -6.95 6.08
CA VAL A 174 -5.87 -5.75 5.30
C VAL A 174 -7.31 -5.88 4.79
N PRO A 175 -8.28 -5.14 5.35
CA PRO A 175 -8.15 -4.19 6.45
C PRO A 175 -7.95 -4.92 7.79
N SER A 176 -7.43 -4.22 8.81
CA SER A 176 -7.13 -4.82 10.12
C SER A 176 -8.36 -5.15 10.99
N TYR A 177 -9.54 -4.70 10.58
CA TYR A 177 -10.83 -4.97 11.22
C TYR A 177 -11.95 -4.87 10.18
N LEU A 178 -13.12 -5.45 10.48
CA LEU A 178 -14.34 -5.28 9.70
C LEU A 178 -15.39 -4.60 10.58
N ASP A 179 -15.75 -3.37 10.22
CA ASP A 179 -16.73 -2.55 10.93
C ASP A 179 -17.54 -1.75 9.90
N PHE A 180 -18.67 -2.30 9.51
CA PHE A 180 -19.54 -1.73 8.49
C PHE A 180 -20.30 -0.48 8.98
N THR A 181 -20.06 -0.01 10.20
CA THR A 181 -20.61 1.28 10.67
C THR A 181 -19.66 2.45 10.46
N LYS A 182 -18.38 2.18 10.13
CA LYS A 182 -17.34 3.21 9.97
C LYS A 182 -17.21 3.72 8.55
N CYS A 183 -18.00 4.74 8.22
CA CYS A 183 -17.78 5.54 7.02
C CYS A 183 -16.85 6.75 7.29
N PRO A 184 -16.05 7.20 6.30
CA PRO A 184 -15.95 6.67 4.94
C PRO A 184 -15.03 5.44 4.84
N TYR A 185 -14.23 5.10 5.86
CA TYR A 185 -13.17 4.09 5.73
C TYR A 185 -13.65 2.75 5.13
N MET A 186 -14.80 2.23 5.57
CA MET A 186 -15.37 0.97 5.08
C MET A 186 -16.22 1.09 3.81
N TRP A 187 -16.29 2.24 3.15
CA TRP A 187 -17.04 2.37 1.91
C TRP A 187 -16.46 1.46 0.82
N PRO A 188 -17.29 0.79 -0.02
CA PRO A 188 -18.74 0.89 -0.10
C PRO A 188 -19.51 0.01 0.90
N TYR A 189 -18.84 -0.88 1.64
CA TYR A 189 -19.50 -1.82 2.54
C TYR A 189 -20.27 -1.13 3.68
N CYS A 190 -19.78 0.01 4.18
CA CYS A 190 -20.48 0.75 5.23
C CYS A 190 -21.77 1.47 4.76
N SER A 191 -22.00 1.55 3.44
CA SER A 191 -23.22 2.16 2.89
C SER A 191 -24.39 1.18 2.81
N GLN A 192 -24.13 -0.11 3.02
CA GLN A 192 -25.14 -1.15 2.96
C GLN A 192 -25.87 -1.25 4.32
N PRO A 193 -27.20 -1.19 4.35
CA PRO A 193 -27.95 -1.36 5.58
C PRO A 193 -27.82 -2.79 6.12
N ILE A 194 -27.53 -2.92 7.42
CA ILE A 194 -27.42 -4.20 8.12
C ILE A 194 -28.79 -4.54 8.69
N TYR A 195 -29.48 -5.51 8.09
CA TYR A 195 -30.75 -6.05 8.61
C TYR A 195 -30.52 -7.43 9.22
N TYR A 196 -31.40 -7.85 10.15
CA TYR A 196 -31.37 -9.20 10.71
C TYR A 196 -31.61 -10.30 9.65
N THR A 197 -32.12 -9.93 8.48
CA THR A 197 -32.32 -10.78 7.31
C THR A 197 -31.22 -10.63 6.24
N ALA A 198 -30.20 -9.79 6.47
CA ALA A 198 -29.14 -9.58 5.50
C ALA A 198 -28.34 -10.87 5.25
N MET A 199 -27.80 -11.01 4.04
CA MET A 199 -26.91 -12.12 3.71
C MET A 199 -25.69 -12.13 4.64
N PRO A 200 -25.19 -13.32 5.03
CA PRO A 200 -23.99 -13.42 5.84
C PRO A 200 -22.80 -12.78 5.12
N VAL A 201 -22.00 -12.04 5.88
CA VAL A 201 -20.76 -11.44 5.40
C VAL A 201 -19.72 -12.55 5.28
N VAL A 202 -19.21 -12.76 4.07
CA VAL A 202 -18.09 -13.66 3.80
C VAL A 202 -16.83 -12.82 3.63
N ALA A 203 -15.81 -13.10 4.44
CA ALA A 203 -14.50 -12.47 4.34
C ALA A 203 -13.46 -13.51 3.92
N ASN A 204 -12.72 -13.22 2.86
CA ASN A 204 -11.55 -14.01 2.47
C ASN A 204 -10.32 -13.50 3.22
N ILE A 205 -9.67 -14.39 3.98
CA ILE A 205 -8.42 -14.08 4.68
C ILE A 205 -7.28 -14.67 3.86
N THR A 206 -6.40 -13.81 3.36
CA THR A 206 -5.15 -14.23 2.71
C THR A 206 -4.01 -14.08 3.71
N ILE A 207 -3.45 -15.21 4.14
CA ILE A 207 -2.25 -15.24 4.97
C ILE A 207 -1.05 -15.21 4.03
N LEU A 208 -0.26 -14.15 4.11
CA LEU A 208 1.00 -14.06 3.37
C LEU A 208 2.15 -14.43 4.29
N ASN A 209 2.82 -15.54 3.97
CA ASN A 209 4.06 -15.90 4.63
C ASN A 209 5.19 -15.09 3.98
N GLY A 210 5.68 -14.09 4.68
CA GLY A 210 6.68 -13.16 4.17
C GLY A 210 8.09 -13.72 4.01
N MET A 211 8.35 -14.98 4.39
CA MET A 211 9.70 -15.56 4.31
C MET A 211 10.12 -16.01 2.90
N GLY A 212 9.25 -15.88 1.88
CA GLY A 212 9.61 -16.07 0.48
C GLY A 212 8.38 -16.28 -0.41
N VAL A 213 8.51 -15.98 -1.71
CA VAL A 213 7.55 -16.46 -2.74
C VAL A 213 7.60 -17.99 -2.91
N THR A 214 8.60 -18.63 -2.29
CA THR A 214 8.68 -20.08 -2.10
C THR A 214 8.74 -20.38 -0.60
N GLY A 215 7.72 -21.06 -0.09
CA GLY A 215 7.74 -21.68 1.22
C GLY A 215 7.40 -23.16 1.05
N MET A 216 8.21 -24.06 1.59
CA MET A 216 7.77 -25.46 1.79
C MET A 216 7.02 -25.52 3.12
N ILE A 217 5.81 -26.12 3.08
CA ILE A 217 5.02 -26.47 4.26
C ILE A 217 5.64 -27.69 4.92
#